data_AF-A0A352BRT8-F1
#
_entry.id   AF-A0A352BRT8-F1
#
_cell.length_a   1.000
_cell.length_b   1.000
_cell.length_c   1.000
_cell.angle_alpha   90.00
_cell.angle_beta   90.00
_cell.angle_gamma   90.00
#
_symmetry.space_group_name_H-M   'P 1'
#
loop_
_entity.id
_entity.type
_entity.pdbx_description
1 polymer ?
#
loop_
_entity_poly.entity_id
_entity_poly.type
_entity_poly.pdbx_seq_one_letter_code
_entity_poly.pdbx_strand_id
1 'polypeptide(L)'
;MAREEVSVRAFWVWTLGYLMVSMLLSVVVGEQSHEAGVHNLLETNVSLNVLYSGLKILFGAIYLWGLKRSALEILGIIGFALLVRLFAEGTFTIALIGAMMGERVVQAARTTK
;
A
#
# COMPACT_ATOMS: atom_id res chain seq x y z
N MET A 1 -7.00 22.59 10.57
CA MET A 1 -8.09 21.73 11.08
C MET A 1 -7.46 20.66 11.96
N ALA A 2 -7.92 20.53 13.20
CA ALA A 2 -7.48 19.44 14.07
C ALA A 2 -7.92 18.11 13.45
N ARG A 3 -6.96 17.21 13.20
CA ARG A 3 -7.20 15.93 12.53
C ARG A 3 -7.83 14.96 13.53
N GLU A 4 -8.91 14.31 13.12
CA GLU A 4 -9.53 13.26 13.91
C GLU A 4 -8.67 11.99 13.81
N GLU A 5 -8.07 11.59 14.94
CA GLU A 5 -7.22 10.40 14.98
C GLU A 5 -8.06 9.13 14.80
N VAL A 6 -7.60 8.25 13.92
CA VAL A 6 -8.23 6.94 13.71
C VAL A 6 -7.92 6.04 14.90
N SER A 7 -8.94 5.39 15.44
CA SER A 7 -8.78 4.48 16.58
C SER A 7 -7.79 3.35 16.25
N VAL A 8 -7.14 2.80 17.28
CA VAL A 8 -6.19 1.68 17.13
C VAL A 8 -6.84 0.49 16.43
N ARG A 9 -8.09 0.16 16.78
CA ARG A 9 -8.84 -0.93 16.15
C ARG A 9 -9.09 -0.65 14.67
N ALA A 10 -9.60 0.54 14.33
CA ALA A 10 -9.89 0.90 12.94
C ALA A 10 -8.62 0.90 12.08
N PHE A 11 -7.49 1.39 12.61
CA PHE A 11 -6.21 1.34 11.92
C PHE A 11 -5.80 -0.09 11.54
N TRP A 12 -5.90 -1.03 12.49
CA TRP A 12 -5.53 -2.42 12.24
C TRP A 12 -6.47 -3.10 11.26
N VAL A 13 -7.78 -2.84 11.35
CA VAL A 13 -8.77 -3.35 10.38
C VAL A 13 -8.42 -2.89 8.96
N TRP A 14 -8.16 -1.59 8.77
CA TRP A 14 -7.77 -1.06 7.46
C TRP A 14 -6.43 -1.62 6.98
N THR A 15 -5.45 -1.75 7.88
CA THR A 15 -4.10 -2.25 7.52
C THR A 15 -4.12 -3.73 7.14
N LEU A 16 -4.82 -4.57 7.92
CA LEU A 16 -4.97 -5.98 7.62
C LEU A 16 -5.81 -6.19 6.35
N GLY A 17 -6.91 -5.47 6.20
CA GLY A 17 -7.74 -5.53 4.98
C GLY A 17 -6.94 -5.15 3.73
N TYR A 18 -6.18 -4.06 3.79
CA TYR A 18 -5.31 -3.62 2.70
C TYR A 18 -4.22 -4.65 2.38
N LEU A 19 -3.58 -5.23 3.41
CA LEU A 19 -2.57 -6.26 3.23
C LEU A 19 -3.16 -7.50 2.55
N MET A 20 -4.29 -8.01 3.05
CA MET A 20 -4.95 -9.19 2.50
C MET A 20 -5.35 -9.00 1.04
N VAL A 21 -5.93 -7.85 0.68
CA VAL A 21 -6.29 -7.55 -0.72
C VAL A 21 -5.04 -7.44 -1.60
N SER A 22 -3.98 -6.80 -1.11
CA SER A 22 -2.72 -6.68 -1.85
C SER A 22 -2.04 -8.03 -2.07
N MET A 23 -2.11 -8.91 -1.07
CA MET A 23 -1.58 -10.28 -1.16
C MET A 23 -2.42 -11.12 -2.12
N LEU A 24 -3.74 -11.06 -2.03
CA LEU A 24 -4.64 -11.77 -2.96
C LEU A 24 -4.34 -11.39 -4.42
N LEU A 25 -4.21 -10.09 -4.71
CA LEU A 25 -3.85 -9.63 -6.05
C LEU A 25 -2.49 -10.19 -6.51
N SER A 26 -1.53 -10.32 -5.59
CA SER A 26 -0.20 -10.86 -5.89
C SER A 26 -0.23 -12.37 -6.11
N VAL A 27 -1.05 -13.10 -5.35
CA VAL A 27 -1.26 -14.55 -5.50
C VAL A 27 -1.92 -14.84 -6.85
N VAL A 28 -3.01 -14.15 -7.19
CA VAL A 28 -3.71 -14.35 -8.46
C VAL A 28 -2.77 -14.14 -9.65
N VAL A 29 -1.95 -13.09 -9.64
CA VAL A 29 -0.97 -12.87 -10.71
C VAL A 29 0.15 -13.93 -10.70
N GLY A 30 0.56 -14.40 -9.53
CA GLY A 30 1.52 -15.49 -9.39
C GLY A 30 0.99 -16.82 -9.96
N GLU A 31 -0.25 -17.17 -9.66
CA GLU A 31 -0.95 -18.36 -10.19
C GLU A 31 -1.04 -18.29 -11.71
N GLN A 32 -1.49 -17.15 -12.26
CA GLN A 32 -1.52 -16.94 -13.70
C GLN A 32 -0.11 -17.10 -14.32
N SER A 33 0.94 -16.65 -13.63
CA SER A 33 2.31 -16.76 -14.13
C SER A 33 2.77 -18.21 -14.20
N HIS A 34 2.45 -18.98 -13.16
CA HIS A 34 2.70 -20.40 -13.11
C HIS A 34 1.94 -21.16 -14.20
N GLU A 35 0.65 -20.86 -14.39
CA GLU A 35 -0.20 -21.46 -15.44
C GLU A 35 0.31 -21.14 -16.86
N ALA A 36 0.82 -19.93 -17.07
CA ALA A 36 1.41 -19.51 -18.34
C ALA A 36 2.81 -20.12 -18.60
N GLY A 37 3.39 -20.83 -17.62
CA GLY A 37 4.74 -21.38 -17.70
C GLY A 37 5.85 -20.30 -17.72
N VAL A 38 5.54 -19.08 -17.27
CA VAL A 38 6.47 -17.94 -17.27
C VAL A 38 6.89 -17.63 -15.85
N HIS A 39 8.17 -17.34 -15.65
CA HIS A 39 8.69 -16.99 -14.32
C HIS A 39 8.04 -15.73 -13.74
N ASN A 40 7.73 -14.74 -14.59
CA ASN A 40 7.04 -13.51 -14.19
C ASN A 40 6.19 -12.94 -15.34
N LEU A 41 4.86 -13.10 -15.29
CA LEU A 41 3.97 -12.51 -16.31
C LEU A 41 4.03 -10.99 -16.37
N LEU A 42 4.38 -10.33 -15.27
CA LEU A 42 4.42 -8.87 -15.23
C LEU A 42 5.59 -8.30 -16.04
N GLU A 43 6.63 -9.10 -16.29
CA GLU A 43 7.73 -8.71 -17.19
C GLU A 43 7.36 -8.91 -18.66
N THR A 44 6.58 -9.94 -18.96
CA THR A 44 6.25 -10.33 -20.33
C THR A 44 5.01 -9.61 -20.86
N ASN A 45 4.07 -9.25 -19.99
CA ASN A 45 2.82 -8.57 -20.36
C ASN A 45 2.74 -7.17 -19.73
N VAL A 46 3.14 -6.17 -20.52
CA VAL A 46 3.14 -4.75 -20.11
C VAL A 46 1.75 -4.28 -19.68
N SER A 47 0.70 -4.66 -20.42
CA SER A 47 -0.67 -4.26 -20.10
C SER A 47 -1.13 -4.81 -18.74
N LEU A 48 -0.81 -6.08 -18.46
CA LEU A 48 -1.11 -6.70 -17.16
C LEU A 48 -0.31 -6.03 -16.03
N ASN A 49 0.95 -5.67 -16.27
CA ASN A 49 1.77 -4.98 -15.28
C ASN A 49 1.26 -3.58 -14.95
N VAL A 50 0.86 -2.81 -15.96
CA VAL A 50 0.24 -1.50 -15.78
C VAL A 50 -1.07 -1.63 -14.99
N LEU A 51 -1.92 -2.62 -15.32
CA LEU A 51 -3.15 -2.88 -14.60
C LEU A 51 -2.89 -3.27 -13.14
N TYR A 52 -2.00 -4.24 -12.90
CA TYR A 52 -1.60 -4.70 -11.58
C TYR A 52 -1.05 -3.55 -10.72
N SER A 53 -0.17 -2.74 -11.30
CA SER A 53 0.42 -1.59 -10.62
C SER A 53 -0.62 -0.51 -10.34
N GLY A 54 -1.52 -0.25 -11.28
CA GLY A 54 -2.65 0.67 -11.10
C GLY A 54 -3.59 0.24 -9.98
N LEU A 55 -3.93 -1.05 -9.92
CA LEU A 55 -4.75 -1.62 -8.85
C LEU A 55 -4.06 -1.51 -7.48
N LYS A 56 -2.75 -1.77 -7.39
CA LYS A 56 -2.01 -1.59 -6.14
C LYS A 56 -2.02 -0.13 -5.68
N ILE A 57 -1.83 0.83 -6.59
CA ILE A 57 -1.91 2.25 -6.27
C ILE A 57 -3.31 2.62 -5.81
N LEU A 58 -4.35 2.15 -6.51
CA LEU A 58 -5.75 2.41 -6.18
C LEU A 58 -6.09 1.87 -4.78
N PHE A 59 -5.73 0.62 -4.47
CA PHE A 59 -5.96 0.04 -3.16
C PHE A 59 -5.16 0.75 -2.06
N GLY A 60 -3.93 1.19 -2.37
CA GLY A 60 -3.14 2.05 -1.48
C GLY A 60 -3.84 3.38 -1.20
N ALA A 61 -4.42 4.02 -2.22
CA ALA A 61 -5.18 5.26 -2.06
C ALA A 61 -6.43 5.05 -1.20
N ILE A 62 -7.19 3.97 -1.43
CA ILE A 62 -8.37 3.59 -0.64
C ILE A 62 -7.98 3.34 0.83
N TYR A 63 -6.87 2.63 1.06
CA TYR A 63 -6.33 2.41 2.40
C TYR A 63 -6.03 3.73 3.12
N LEU A 64 -5.29 4.63 2.49
CA LEU A 64 -4.95 5.93 3.08
C LEU A 64 -6.19 6.80 3.27
N TRP A 65 -7.14 6.77 2.33
CA TRP A 65 -8.41 7.47 2.47
C TRP A 65 -9.22 6.93 3.66
N GLY A 66 -9.27 5.61 3.85
CA GLY A 66 -9.87 4.96 5.02
C GLY A 66 -9.21 5.35 6.34
N LEU A 67 -7.92 5.70 6.31
CA LEU A 67 -7.17 6.28 7.43
C LEU A 67 -7.34 7.80 7.58
N LYS A 68 -8.31 8.39 6.89
CA LYS A 68 -8.66 9.82 6.91
C LYS A 68 -7.49 10.73 6.49
N ARG A 69 -6.73 10.32 5.48
CA ARG A 69 -5.66 11.15 4.87
C ARG A 69 -6.23 12.16 3.88
N SER A 70 -5.66 13.37 3.88
CA SER A 70 -5.99 14.36 2.87
C SER A 70 -5.46 13.93 1.49
N ALA A 71 -6.08 14.41 0.41
CA ALA A 71 -5.66 14.07 -0.94
C ALA A 71 -4.19 14.39 -1.21
N LEU A 72 -3.68 15.50 -0.65
CA LEU A 72 -2.29 15.90 -0.81
C LEU A 72 -1.32 14.98 -0.07
N GLU A 73 -1.68 14.53 1.15
CA GLU A 73 -0.91 13.50 1.86
C GLU A 73 -0.94 12.17 1.11
N ILE A 74 -2.10 11.75 0.59
CA ILE A 74 -2.24 10.52 -0.18
C ILE A 74 -1.28 10.53 -1.37
N LEU A 75 -1.27 11.61 -2.15
CA LEU A 75 -0.36 11.77 -3.28
C LEU A 75 1.11 11.71 -2.86
N GLY A 76 1.48 12.41 -1.78
CA GLY A 76 2.85 12.40 -1.26
C GLY A 76 3.30 11.02 -0.79
N ILE A 77 2.45 10.32 -0.04
CA ILE A 77 2.73 8.98 0.51
C ILE A 77 2.79 7.94 -0.63
N ILE A 78 1.88 8.01 -1.61
CA ILE A 78 1.92 7.14 -2.79
C ILE A 78 3.19 7.42 -3.60
N GLY A 79 3.53 8.68 -3.84
CA GLY A 79 4.75 9.06 -4.54
C GLY A 79 6.00 8.51 -3.85
N PHE A 80 6.08 8.66 -2.53
CA PHE A 80 7.14 8.06 -1.72
C PHE A 80 7.18 6.53 -1.85
N ALA A 81 6.04 5.86 -1.75
CA ALA A 81 5.98 4.40 -1.87
C ALA A 81 6.36 3.91 -3.27
N LEU A 82 6.04 4.67 -4.33
CA LEU A 82 6.49 4.39 -5.70
C LEU A 82 8.00 4.54 -5.84
N LEU A 83 8.59 5.56 -5.22
CA LEU A 83 10.04 5.70 -5.16
C LEU A 83 10.68 4.51 -4.42
N VAL A 84 10.16 4.13 -3.26
CA VAL A 84 10.66 2.95 -2.53
C VAL A 84 10.54 1.69 -3.39
N ARG A 85 9.42 1.50 -4.10
CA ARG A 85 9.24 0.37 -5.02
C ARG A 85 10.32 0.31 -6.10
N LEU A 86 10.74 1.46 -6.61
CA LEU A 86 11.79 1.55 -7.64
C LEU A 86 13.15 1.10 -7.11
N PHE A 87 13.47 1.41 -5.85
CA PHE A 87 14.78 1.12 -5.25
C PHE A 87 14.86 -0.21 -4.48
N ALA A 88 13.72 -0.73 -4.01
CA ALA A 88 13.65 -1.90 -3.14
C ALA A 88 12.67 -2.96 -3.67
N GLU A 89 12.66 -3.16 -4.98
CA GLU A 89 12.00 -4.24 -5.73
C GLU A 89 10.66 -4.74 -5.14
N GLY A 90 9.58 -4.01 -5.42
CA GLY A 90 8.22 -4.51 -5.13
C GLY A 90 7.69 -4.26 -3.71
N THR A 91 8.43 -3.53 -2.87
CA THR A 91 8.08 -3.20 -1.47
C THR A 91 6.99 -2.13 -1.29
N PHE A 92 6.24 -1.77 -2.34
CA PHE A 92 5.22 -0.71 -2.32
C PHE A 92 4.20 -0.84 -1.17
N THR A 93 3.60 -2.01 -1.01
CA THR A 93 2.58 -2.26 0.03
C THR A 93 3.16 -2.06 1.43
N ILE A 94 4.38 -2.56 1.67
CA ILE A 94 5.06 -2.41 2.96
C ILE A 94 5.49 -0.97 3.19
N ALA A 95 5.92 -0.24 2.17
CA ALA A 95 6.28 1.17 2.29
C ALA A 95 5.09 2.02 2.76
N LEU A 96 3.89 1.77 2.23
CA LEU A 96 2.67 2.45 2.67
C LEU A 96 2.31 2.13 4.12
N ILE A 97 2.33 0.85 4.49
CA ILE A 97 2.04 0.42 5.86
C ILE A 97 3.07 1.00 6.83
N GLY A 98 4.35 0.93 6.49
CA GLY A 98 5.46 1.44 7.29
C GLY A 98 5.38 2.95 7.51
N ALA A 99 5.04 3.72 6.47
CA ALA A 99 4.82 5.16 6.61
C ALA A 99 3.72 5.46 7.64
N MET A 100 2.63 4.71 7.62
CA MET A 100 1.52 4.89 8.56
C MET A 100 1.85 4.42 9.97
N MET A 101 2.57 3.30 10.12
CA MET A 101 3.05 2.84 11.42
C MET A 101 4.01 3.85 12.05
N GLY A 102 4.98 4.34 11.29
CA GLY A 102 5.97 5.32 11.75
C GLY A 102 5.30 6.61 12.24
N GLU A 103 4.31 7.10 11.51
CA GLU A 103 3.57 8.28 11.95
C GLU A 103 2.83 8.07 13.28
N ARG A 104 2.19 6.92 13.49
CA ARG A 104 1.53 6.62 14.76
C ARG A 104 2.51 6.53 15.92
N VAL A 105 3.70 5.98 15.68
CA VAL A 105 4.78 5.97 16.69
C VAL A 105 5.19 7.39 17.05
N VAL A 106 5.38 8.26 16.06
CA VAL A 106 5.72 9.67 16.30
C VAL A 106 4.61 10.41 17.06
N GLN A 107 3.34 10.13 16.75
CA GLN A 107 2.20 10.69 17.48
C GLN A 107 2.16 10.22 18.94
N ALA A 108 2.28 8.92 19.18
CA ALA A 108 2.33 8.34 20.52
C ALA A 108 3.51 8.86 21.36
N ALA A 109 4.66 9.13 20.72
CA ALA A 109 5.81 9.71 21.39
C ALA A 109 5.58 11.19 21.80
N ARG A 110 4.74 11.93 21.07
CA ARG A 110 4.41 13.33 21.38
C ARG A 110 3.39 13.46 22.50
N THR A 111 2.50 12.50 22.68
CA THR A 111 1.46 12.51 23.74
C THR A 111 1.99 12.07 25.11
N THR A 112 3.18 11.47 25.16
CA THR A 112 3.79 10.96 26.40
C THR A 112 4.74 12.00 27.06
N LYS A 113 4.99 13.13 26.40
CA LYS A 113 5.76 14.26 26.95
C LYS A 113 4.82 15.28 27.57
#